data_AF-A0A382XXH3-F1
#
_entry.id   AF-A0A382XXH3-F1
#
_cell.length_a   1.000
_cell.length_b   1.000
_cell.length_c   1.000
_cell.angle_alpha   90.00
_cell.angle_beta   90.00
_cell.angle_gamma   90.00
#
_symmetry.space_group_name_H-M   'P 1'
#
loop_
_entity.id
_entity.type
_entity.pdbx_description
1 polymer ?
#
loop_
_entity_poly.entity_id
_entity_poly.type
_entity_poly.pdbx_seq_one_letter_code
_entity_poly.pdbx_strand_id
1 'polypeptide(L)' 'VGARPHVAKIVGFIVGLVVFSVWMNIVGNPHVVETVLGVGISIFAGAWVWRWLVRR' A
#
# COMPACT_ATOMS: atom_id res chain seq x y z
N VAL A 1 -21.87 5.74 -1.36
CA VAL A 1 -21.51 6.52 -2.57
C VAL A 1 -20.05 6.18 -2.82
N GLY A 2 -19.80 5.26 -3.74
CA GLY A 2 -18.45 4.78 -4.01
C GLY A 2 -17.54 5.87 -4.56
N ALA A 3 -16.29 5.85 -4.11
CA ALA A 3 -15.28 6.73 -4.65
C ALA A 3 -15.11 6.44 -6.15
N ARG A 4 -14.89 7.50 -6.96
CA ARG A 4 -14.58 7.33 -8.38
C ARG A 4 -13.38 6.38 -8.53
N PRO A 5 -13.43 5.41 -9.46
CA PRO A 5 -12.42 4.35 -9.54
C PRO A 5 -11.00 4.88 -9.72
N HIS A 6 -10.83 6.01 -10.43
CA HIS A 6 -9.53 6.68 -10.59
C HIS A 6 -9.00 7.27 -9.28
N VAL A 7 -9.86 7.90 -8.48
CA VAL A 7 -9.50 8.46 -7.18
C VAL A 7 -9.13 7.35 -6.21
N ALA A 8 -9.91 6.27 -6.18
CA ALA A 8 -9.63 5.11 -5.34
C ALA A 8 -8.27 4.45 -5.69
N LYS A 9 -7.89 4.41 -6.97
CA LYS A 9 -6.58 3.89 -7.41
C LYS A 9 -5.43 4.75 -6.89
N ILE A 10 -5.55 6.08 -7.00
CA ILE A 10 -4.55 7.02 -6.50
C ILE A 10 -4.41 6.88 -4.99
N VAL A 11 -5.53 6.82 -4.25
CA VAL A 11 -5.51 6.65 -2.79
C VAL A 11 -4.88 5.30 -2.40
N GLY A 12 -5.25 4.21 -3.06
CA GLY A 12 -4.63 2.90 -2.83
C GLY A 12 -3.12 2.90 -3.09
N PHE A 13 -2.67 3.54 -4.17
CA PHE A 13 -1.26 3.67 -4.48
C PHE A 13 -0.49 4.48 -3.41
N ILE A 14 -1.03 5.63 -2.99
CA ILE A 14 -0.44 6.45 -1.92
C ILE A 14 -0.35 5.64 -0.63
N VAL A 15 -1.41 4.93 -0.25
CA VAL A 15 -1.39 4.06 0.95
C VAL A 15 -0.31 3.00 0.84
N GLY A 16 -0.16 2.35 -0.32
CA GLY A 16 0.92 1.39 -0.54
C GLY A 16 2.30 2.00 -0.31
N LEU A 17 2.56 3.19 -0.87
CA LEU A 17 3.83 3.89 -0.66
C LEU A 17 4.08 4.25 0.81
N VAL A 18 3.05 4.72 1.53
CA VAL A 18 3.17 5.03 2.96
C VAL A 18 3.49 3.78 3.76
N VAL A 19 2.78 2.68 3.50
CA VAL A 19 3.01 1.40 4.19
C VAL A 19 4.42 0.88 3.91
N PHE A 20 4.89 0.97 2.66
CA PHE A 20 6.27 0.61 2.32
C PHE A 20 7.28 1.48 3.07
N SER A 21 7.07 2.80 3.09
CA SER A 21 7.98 3.73 3.76
C SER A 21 8.01 3.49 5.28
N VAL A 22 6.87 3.21 5.90
CA VAL A 22 6.78 2.82 7.31
C VAL A 22 7.53 1.51 7.57
N TRP A 23 7.35 0.50 6.72
CA TRP A 23 8.07 -0.76 6.83
C TRP A 23 9.58 -0.58 6.79
N MET A 24 10.09 0.22 5.85
CA MET A 24 11.53 0.49 5.73
C MET A 24 12.08 1.24 6.96
N ASN A 25 11.28 2.13 7.57
CA ASN A 25 11.65 2.80 8.82
C ASN A 25 11.67 1.84 10.02
N ILE A 26 10.76 0.86 10.08
CA ILE A 26 10.72 -0.14 11.15
C ILE A 26 11.92 -1.08 11.08
N VAL A 27 12.32 -1.49 9.87
CA VAL A 27 13.42 -2.45 9.67
C VAL A 27 14.78 -1.81 9.95
N GLY A 28 14.99 -0.54 9.58
CA GLY A 28 16.21 0.23 9.88
C GLY A 28 17.46 -0.16 9.08
N ASN A 29 17.70 -1.45 8.84
CA ASN A 29 18.77 -1.97 7.97
C ASN A 29 18.21 -3.02 6.99
N PRO A 30 17.59 -2.58 5.88
CA PRO A 30 16.86 -3.47 4.97
C PRO A 30 17.82 -4.32 4.15
N HIS A 31 17.70 -5.64 4.29
CA HIS A 31 18.24 -6.61 3.36
C HIS A 31 17.20 -6.92 2.26
N VAL A 32 17.60 -7.78 1.31
CA VAL A 32 16.75 -8.15 0.16
C VAL A 32 15.41 -8.74 0.61
N VAL A 33 15.41 -9.57 1.65
CA VAL A 33 14.20 -10.26 2.14
C VAL A 33 13.18 -9.26 2.69
N GLU A 34 13.63 -8.32 3.51
CA GLU A 34 12.81 -7.29 4.12
C GLU A 34 12.24 -6.35 3.06
N THR A 35 13.02 -6.04 2.02
CA THR A 35 12.52 -5.24 0.89
C THR A 35 11.43 -5.98 0.14
N VAL A 36 11.61 -7.28 -0.15
CA VAL A 36 10.58 -8.10 -0.82
C VAL A 36 9.31 -8.21 0.02
N LEU A 37 9.43 -8.42 1.33
CA LEU A 37 8.29 -8.43 2.25
C LEU A 37 7.59 -7.07 2.30
N GLY A 38 8.34 -5.98 2.37
CA GLY A 38 7.80 -4.62 2.33
C GLY A 38 7.02 -4.35 1.05
N VAL A 39 7.55 -4.77 -0.10
CA VAL A 39 6.86 -4.67 -1.39
C VAL A 39 5.57 -5.50 -1.39
N GLY A 40 5.62 -6.73 -0.88
CA GLY A 40 4.43 -7.58 -0.75
C GLY A 40 3.33 -6.95 0.11
N ILE A 41 3.70 -6.47 1.30
CA ILE A 41 2.78 -5.83 2.27
C ILE A 41 2.18 -4.54 1.68
N SER A 42 3.00 -3.70 1.03
CA SER A 42 2.55 -2.44 0.44
C SER A 42 1.58 -2.63 -0.74
N ILE A 43 1.86 -3.59 -1.63
CA ILE A 43 0.94 -3.94 -2.72
C ILE A 43 -0.38 -4.46 -2.16
N PHE A 44 -0.32 -5.35 -1.16
CA PHE A 44 -1.51 -5.90 -0.52
C PHE A 44 -2.35 -4.79 0.14
N ALA A 45 -1.72 -3.91 0.92
CA ALA A 45 -2.39 -2.81 1.59
C ALA A 45 -3.05 -1.83 0.61
N GLY A 46 -2.34 -1.44 -0.45
CA GLY A 46 -2.87 -0.55 -1.48
C GLY A 46 -4.06 -1.17 -2.24
N ALA A 47 -3.97 -2.45 -2.60
CA ALA A 47 -5.06 -3.18 -3.25
C ALA A 47 -6.29 -3.33 -2.34
N TRP A 48 -6.07 -3.58 -1.04
CA TRP A 48 -7.13 -3.67 -0.05
C TRP A 48 -7.90 -2.36 0.08
N VAL A 49 -7.20 -1.24 0.23
CA VAL A 49 -7.81 0.10 0.33
C VAL A 49 -8.55 0.47 -0.94
N TRP A 50 -7.95 0.24 -2.12
CA TRP A 50 -8.63 0.47 -3.39
C TRP A 50 -9.96 -0.31 -3.46
N ARG A 51 -9.91 -1.61 -3.16
CA ARG A 51 -11.08 -2.49 -3.20
C ARG A 51 -12.12 -2.12 -2.13
N TRP A 52 -11.73 -1.55 -1.01
CA TRP A 52 -12.65 -1.05 0.01
C TRP A 52 -13.35 0.24 -0.42
N LEU A 53 -12.61 1.20 -0.98
CA LEU A 53 -13.13 2.49 -1.46
C LEU A 53 -14.09 2.35 -2.65
N VAL A 54 -13.85 1.37 -3.53
CA VAL A 54 -14.71 1.08 -4.68
C VAL A 54 -16.00 0.35 -4.27
N ARG A 55 -15.97 -0.45 -3.18
CA ARG A 55 -17.13 -1.23 -2.71
C ARG A 55 -18.10 -0.45 -1.79
N ARG A 56 -17.73 0.76 -1.36
CA ARG A 56 -18.57 1.69 -0.56
C ARG A 56 -19.45 2.56 -1.48
#